data_AF-F5YZF6-F1
#
_entry.id   AF-F5YZF6-F1
#
_cell.length_a   1.000
_cell.length_b   1.000
_cell.length_c   1.000
_cell.angle_alpha   90.00
_cell.angle_beta   90.00
_cell.angle_gamma   90.00
#
_symmetry.space_group_name_H-M   'P 1'
#
loop_
_entity.id
_entity.type
_entity.pdbx_description
1 polymer ?
#
loop_
_entity_poly.entity_id
_entity_poly.type
_entity_poly.pdbx_seq_one_letter_code
_entity_poly.pdbx_strand_id
1 'polypeptide(L)'
;MAFKGADTEQLRGLASKLNSESSTIKGIVSQLTSAVSSVNWQGPDATRFKEDWNSNHVKALNTVAEALSAAATAANKNASEQDSASG
;
A
#
# COMPACT_ATOMS: atom_id res chain seq x y z
N MET A 1 38.07 -2.42 6.10
CA MET A 1 37.30 -3.65 5.80
C MET A 1 35.85 -3.23 5.64
N ALA A 2 35.30 -3.37 4.44
CA ALA A 2 33.94 -2.92 4.14
C ALA A 2 32.95 -3.90 4.76
N PHE A 3 32.26 -3.46 5.82
CA PHE A 3 31.09 -4.15 6.34
C PHE A 3 30.03 -4.15 5.22
N LYS A 4 29.86 -5.29 4.56
CA LYS A 4 28.79 -5.54 3.57
C LYS A 4 27.54 -6.00 4.34
N GLY A 5 26.91 -5.09 5.06
CA GLY A 5 25.55 -5.24 5.58
C GLY A 5 24.71 -4.08 5.07
N ALA A 6 23.45 -4.33 4.70
CA ALA A 6 22.54 -3.23 4.40
C ALA A 6 22.39 -2.37 5.66
N ASP A 7 22.39 -1.04 5.49
CA ASP A 7 22.13 -0.11 6.60
C ASP A 7 20.73 -0.40 7.17
N THR A 8 20.69 -0.93 8.39
CA THR A 8 19.45 -1.41 9.03
C THR A 8 18.52 -0.25 9.38
N GLU A 9 19.05 0.95 9.56
CA GLU A 9 18.27 2.18 9.70
C GLU A 9 17.63 2.57 8.38
N GLN A 10 18.36 2.48 7.26
CA GLN A 10 17.78 2.72 5.93
C GLN A 10 16.67 1.72 5.58
N LEU A 11 16.84 0.43 5.93
CA LEU A 11 15.80 -0.58 5.72
C LEU A 11 14.54 -0.30 6.54
N ARG A 12 14.69 0.14 7.80
CA ARG A 12 13.56 0.55 8.65
C ARG A 12 12.88 1.81 8.11
N GLY A 13 13.65 2.77 7.61
CA GLY A 13 13.12 3.97 6.94
C GLY A 13 12.29 3.61 5.70
N LEU A 14 12.80 2.70 4.86
CA LEU A 14 12.07 2.17 3.71
C LEU A 14 10.77 1.47 4.13
N ALA A 15 10.81 0.62 5.15
CA ALA A 15 9.63 -0.07 5.67
C ALA A 15 8.55 0.92 6.15
N SER A 16 8.95 1.94 6.90
CA SER A 16 8.05 2.98 7.39
C SER A 16 7.38 3.73 6.23
N LYS A 17 8.17 4.12 5.21
CA LYS A 17 7.64 4.78 4.00
C LYS A 17 6.63 3.91 3.27
N LEU A 18 6.96 2.64 3.02
CA LEU A 18 6.07 1.70 2.32
C LEU A 18 4.74 1.50 3.07
N ASN A 19 4.77 1.39 4.40
CA ASN A 19 3.55 1.31 5.21
C ASN A 19 2.72 2.60 5.20
N SER A 20 3.38 3.76 5.21
CA SER A 20 2.71 5.05 5.08
C SER A 20 1.97 5.15 3.75
N GLU A 21 2.63 4.80 2.63
CA GLU A 21 2.00 4.86 1.31
C GLU A 21 0.87 3.82 1.14
N SER A 22 1.01 2.62 1.74
CA SER A 22 -0.08 1.65 1.82
C SER A 22 -1.33 2.25 2.47
N SER A 23 -1.14 2.98 3.57
CA SER A 23 -2.23 3.64 4.30
C SER A 23 -2.83 4.80 3.49
N THR A 24 -1.98 5.59 2.81
CA THR A 24 -2.42 6.65 1.90
C THR A 24 -3.33 6.09 0.80
N ILE A 25 -2.95 4.99 0.16
CA ILE A 25 -3.78 4.37 -0.90
C ILE A 25 -5.14 3.94 -0.35
N LYS A 26 -5.20 3.31 0.83
CA LYS A 26 -6.46 2.93 1.48
C LYS A 26 -7.34 4.14 1.77
N GLY A 27 -6.74 5.25 2.21
CA GLY A 27 -7.44 6.52 2.42
C GLY A 27 -8.04 7.07 1.13
N ILE A 28 -7.26 7.09 0.04
CA ILE A 28 -7.71 7.52 -1.29
C ILE A 28 -8.86 6.65 -1.80
N VAL A 29 -8.77 5.32 -1.66
CA VAL A 29 -9.84 4.39 -2.03
C VAL A 29 -11.14 4.73 -1.32
N SER A 30 -11.08 5.00 -0.01
CA SER A 30 -12.25 5.39 0.78
C SER A 30 -12.85 6.71 0.28
N GLN A 31 -12.01 7.75 0.11
CA GLN A 31 -12.45 9.07 -0.36
C GLN A 31 -13.11 9.00 -1.75
N LEU A 32 -12.47 8.30 -2.70
CA LEU A 32 -12.99 8.15 -4.05
C LEU A 32 -14.27 7.32 -4.08
N THR A 33 -14.37 6.26 -3.29
CA THR A 33 -15.59 5.44 -3.22
C THR A 33 -16.76 6.25 -2.66
N SER A 34 -16.53 7.08 -1.64
CA SER A 34 -17.54 8.02 -1.13
C SER A 34 -17.94 9.04 -2.19
N ALA A 35 -16.97 9.62 -2.91
CA ALA A 35 -17.24 10.57 -3.99
C ALA A 35 -18.09 9.95 -5.10
N VAL A 36 -17.70 8.78 -5.62
CA VAL A 36 -18.44 8.01 -6.64
C VAL A 36 -19.87 7.69 -6.18
N SER A 37 -20.06 7.37 -4.91
CA SER A 37 -21.37 7.04 -4.34
C SER A 37 -22.25 8.27 -4.11
N SER A 38 -21.64 9.44 -3.89
CA SER A 38 -22.34 10.71 -3.58
C SER A 38 -22.97 11.38 -4.80
N VAL A 39 -22.49 11.08 -6.01
CA VAL A 39 -23.01 11.71 -7.22
C VAL A 39 -24.43 11.21 -7.51
N ASN A 40 -25.38 12.15 -7.69
CA ASN A 40 -26.74 11.84 -8.16
C ASN A 40 -26.77 11.53 -9.66
N TRP A 41 -25.97 10.55 -10.06
CA TRP A 41 -25.93 10.00 -11.40
C TRP A 41 -26.64 8.65 -11.39
N GLN A 42 -27.68 8.55 -12.22
CA GLN A 42 -28.58 7.41 -12.32
C GLN A 42 -28.66 6.93 -13.77
N GLY A 43 -29.09 5.68 -13.95
CA GLY A 43 -29.22 5.03 -15.25
C GLY A 43 -28.20 3.92 -15.47
N PRO A 44 -28.31 3.17 -16.59
CA PRO A 44 -27.51 1.98 -16.85
C PRO A 44 -25.99 2.22 -16.81
N ASP A 45 -25.53 3.35 -17.37
CA ASP A 45 -24.11 3.71 -17.39
C ASP A 45 -23.57 4.01 -15.99
N ALA A 46 -24.39 4.67 -15.15
CA ALA A 46 -24.03 4.96 -13.77
C ALA A 46 -23.88 3.67 -12.97
N THR A 47 -24.80 2.72 -13.14
CA THR A 47 -24.72 1.39 -12.53
C THR A 47 -23.46 0.66 -12.97
N ARG A 48 -23.20 0.59 -14.27
CA ARG A 48 -22.01 -0.08 -14.83
C ARG A 48 -20.72 0.53 -14.30
N PHE A 49 -20.63 1.86 -14.25
CA PHE A 49 -19.45 2.54 -13.71
C PHE A 49 -19.25 2.25 -12.21
N LYS A 50 -20.31 2.30 -11.40
CA LYS A 50 -20.23 2.01 -9.96
C LYS A 50 -19.84 0.55 -9.72
N GLU A 51 -20.34 -0.39 -10.53
CA GLU A 51 -19.95 -1.79 -10.48
C GLU A 51 -18.48 -2.00 -10.85
N ASP A 52 -18.02 -1.39 -11.95
CA ASP A 52 -16.62 -1.45 -12.41
C ASP A 52 -15.66 -0.85 -11.36
N TRP A 53 -16.04 0.30 -10.79
CA TRP A 53 -15.31 0.93 -9.69
C TRP A 53 -15.11 -0.03 -8.50
N ASN A 54 -16.19 -0.63 -8.00
CA ASN A 54 -16.11 -1.50 -6.82
C ASN A 54 -15.43 -2.84 -7.11
N SER A 55 -15.63 -3.41 -8.30
CA SER A 55 -15.12 -4.75 -8.64
C SER A 55 -13.68 -4.76 -9.13
N ASN A 56 -13.27 -3.74 -9.90
CA ASN A 56 -11.96 -3.70 -10.55
C ASN A 56 -11.04 -2.66 -9.89
N HIS A 57 -11.47 -1.40 -9.81
CA HIS A 57 -10.58 -0.31 -9.37
C HIS A 57 -10.25 -0.38 -7.87
N VAL A 58 -11.27 -0.55 -7.02
CA VAL A 58 -11.07 -0.72 -5.57
C VAL A 58 -10.20 -1.93 -5.28
N LYS A 59 -10.47 -3.06 -5.97
CA LYS A 59 -9.68 -4.29 -5.82
C LYS A 59 -8.22 -4.08 -6.20
N ALA A 60 -7.94 -3.49 -7.36
CA ALA A 60 -6.58 -3.24 -7.84
C ALA A 60 -5.80 -2.33 -6.87
N LEU A 61 -6.42 -1.25 -6.39
CA LEU A 61 -5.80 -0.33 -5.44
C LEU A 61 -5.51 -1.01 -4.09
N ASN A 62 -6.43 -1.84 -3.59
CA ASN A 62 -6.19 -2.62 -2.37
C ASN A 62 -5.04 -3.62 -2.55
N THR A 63 -4.94 -4.29 -3.71
CA THR A 63 -3.81 -5.17 -4.02
C THR A 63 -2.48 -4.42 -4.01
N VAL A 64 -2.42 -3.19 -4.54
CA VAL A 64 -1.22 -2.35 -4.45
C VAL A 64 -0.89 -2.01 -2.99
N ALA A 65 -1.89 -1.59 -2.21
CA ALA A 65 -1.69 -1.27 -0.79
C ALA A 65 -1.16 -2.49 0.00
N GLU A 66 -1.70 -3.68 -0.26
CA GLU A 66 -1.24 -4.94 0.33
C GLU A 66 0.20 -5.27 -0.08
N ALA A 67 0.55 -5.12 -1.36
CA ALA A 67 1.90 -5.34 -1.85
C ALA A 67 2.92 -4.40 -1.17
N LEU A 68 2.58 -3.13 -0.97
CA LEU A 68 3.42 -2.19 -0.24
C LEU A 68 3.60 -2.59 1.24
N SER A 69 2.54 -3.04 1.90
CA SER A 69 2.62 -3.49 3.30
C SER A 69 3.44 -4.79 3.44
N ALA A 70 3.33 -5.71 2.49
CA ALA A 70 4.15 -6.92 2.43
C ALA A 70 5.64 -6.56 2.23
N ALA A 71 5.94 -5.63 1.32
CA ALA A 71 7.30 -5.13 1.10
C ALA A 71 7.87 -4.43 2.35
N ALA A 72 7.05 -3.67 3.07
CA ALA A 72 7.45 -3.05 4.34
C ALA A 72 7.80 -4.12 5.40
N THR A 73 6.99 -5.17 5.49
CA THR A 73 7.23 -6.31 6.40
C THR A 73 8.55 -7.01 6.06
N ALA A 74 8.81 -7.25 4.77
CA ALA A 74 10.07 -7.85 4.31
C ALA A 74 11.29 -6.96 4.62
N ALA A 75 11.20 -5.66 4.41
CA ALA A 75 12.28 -4.72 4.72
C ALA A 75 12.60 -4.69 6.22
N ASN A 76 11.58 -4.68 7.10
CA ASN A 76 11.77 -4.77 8.55
C ASN A 76 12.40 -6.10 8.97
N LYS A 77 11.97 -7.22 8.36
CA LYS A 77 12.55 -8.54 8.62
C LYS A 77 14.04 -8.54 8.27
N ASN A 78 14.40 -8.05 7.08
CA ASN A 78 15.78 -7.97 6.64
C ASN A 78 16.63 -7.09 7.58
N ALA A 79 16.09 -5.98 8.08
CA ALA A 79 16.78 -5.12 9.05
C ALA A 79 17.07 -5.87 10.36
N SER A 80 16.10 -6.58 10.91
CA SER A 80 16.25 -7.37 12.14
C SER A 80 17.26 -8.51 11.98
N GLU A 81 17.25 -9.20 10.83
CA GLU A 81 18.23 -10.25 10.52
C GLU A 81 19.65 -9.70 10.39
N GLN A 82 19.83 -8.53 9.77
CA GLN A 82 21.13 -7.87 9.65
C GLN A 82 21.69 -7.42 11.01
N ASP A 83 20.85 -6.83 11.87
CA ASP A 83 21.26 -6.46 13.23
C ASP A 83 21.69 -7.71 14.03
N SER A 84 20.97 -8.82 13.88
CA SER A 84 21.26 -10.07 14.60
C SER A 84 22.52 -10.77 14.11
N ALA A 85 22.85 -10.65 12.82
CA ALA A 85 24.03 -11.28 12.22
C ALA A 85 25.33 -10.46 12.43
N SER A 86 25.19 -9.18 12.77
CA SER A 86 26.27 -8.20 12.78
C SER A 86 26.57 -7.60 14.15
N GLY A 87 25.65 -7.77 15.11
CA GLY A 87 25.88 -7.53 16.53
C GLY A 87 26.51 -8.74 17.20
#